data_AF-A0A958LNG6-F1
#
_entry.id   AF-A0A958LNG6-F1
#
_cell.length_a   1.000
_cell.length_b   1.000
_cell.length_c   1.000
_cell.angle_alpha   90.00
_cell.angle_beta   90.00
_cell.angle_gamma   90.00
#
_symmetry.space_group_name_H-M   'P 1'
#
loop_
_entity.id
_entity.type
_entity.pdbx_description
1 polymer ?
#
loop_
_entity_poly.entity_id
_entity_poly.type
_entity_poly.pdbx_seq_one_letter_code
_entity_poly.pdbx_strand_id
1 'polypeptide(L)'
;MKPKGSFYIWPRLLLLISLITSLSCGQNILSEFAKDDTDAALFKAARIHINSSEWDDAISKFSSMSAAYLAKREVAVVYASAYAGRCGLDLLALAESMAGTLPSLLFKFLMAQYKNVTTANRDDCKTAETIIKAISADAALRTVDENLLMAFLSFAKIGATISAHADKADFDGNPDGGWNACTDDAANFPEASVREVGTGLALALISLGAVGGQSTIGSGQLTSLTDLCNDLSGINPALDFCSITEAATYDANQVKGIRSIVQANEWVGIGSCNNTLDNCLCP
;
A
#
# COMPACT_ATOMS: atom_id res chain seq x y z
N MET A 1 43.03 -56.80 49.53
CA MET A 1 41.73 -56.08 49.45
C MET A 1 41.62 -55.43 48.09
N LYS A 2 40.74 -55.92 47.20
CA LYS A 2 40.45 -55.32 45.88
C LYS A 2 39.03 -54.71 45.93
N PRO A 3 38.82 -53.47 45.50
CA PRO A 3 37.47 -52.90 45.40
C PRO A 3 36.80 -53.36 44.11
N LYS A 4 35.51 -53.71 44.23
CA LYS A 4 34.55 -53.84 43.14
C LYS A 4 34.03 -52.43 42.80
N GLY A 5 33.86 -52.11 41.53
CA GLY A 5 33.22 -50.84 41.16
C GLY A 5 32.95 -50.66 39.68
N SER A 6 31.68 -50.88 39.32
CA SER A 6 30.90 -50.12 38.34
C SER A 6 31.38 -50.04 36.87
N PHE A 7 30.73 -50.82 35.99
CA PHE A 7 30.93 -50.73 34.53
C PHE A 7 29.62 -50.77 33.70
N TYR A 8 28.46 -50.44 34.28
CA TYR A 8 27.15 -50.62 33.61
C TYR A 8 26.35 -49.33 33.34
N ILE A 9 26.95 -48.14 33.50
CA ILE A 9 26.23 -46.86 33.27
C ILE A 9 26.43 -46.35 31.83
N TRP A 10 27.46 -46.81 31.12
CA TRP A 10 27.87 -46.22 29.85
C TRP A 10 27.01 -46.53 28.62
N PRO A 11 26.47 -47.75 28.41
CA PRO A 11 25.69 -48.05 27.21
C PRO A 11 24.27 -47.47 27.24
N ARG A 12 23.73 -47.11 28.42
CA ARG A 12 22.40 -46.48 28.55
C ARG A 12 22.43 -44.97 28.33
N LEU A 13 23.54 -44.30 28.64
CA LEU A 13 23.69 -42.86 28.43
C LEU A 13 23.87 -42.53 26.93
N LEU A 14 24.57 -43.39 26.18
CA LEU A 14 24.78 -43.24 24.73
C LEU A 14 23.48 -43.38 23.91
N LEU A 15 22.56 -44.24 24.35
CA LEU A 15 21.28 -44.48 23.67
C LEU A 15 20.25 -43.36 23.94
N LEU A 16 20.35 -42.68 25.09
CA LEU A 16 19.52 -41.52 25.39
C LEU A 16 20.00 -40.27 24.64
N ILE A 17 21.31 -40.10 24.48
CA ILE A 17 21.91 -38.97 23.74
C ILE A 17 21.62 -39.09 22.23
N SER A 18 21.62 -40.29 21.66
CA SER A 18 21.27 -40.49 20.24
C SER A 18 19.79 -40.17 19.93
N LEU A 19 18.90 -40.36 20.90
CA LEU A 19 17.46 -40.06 20.75
C LEU A 19 17.17 -38.55 20.85
N ILE A 20 18.01 -37.80 21.55
CA ILE A 20 17.90 -36.34 21.70
C ILE A 20 18.50 -35.63 20.48
N THR A 21 19.53 -36.19 19.84
CA THR A 21 20.13 -35.61 18.62
C THR A 21 19.29 -35.85 17.36
N SER A 22 18.40 -36.84 17.31
CA SER A 22 17.45 -37.01 16.21
C SER A 22 16.19 -36.12 16.33
N LEU A 23 16.06 -35.39 17.45
CA LEU A 23 15.02 -34.38 17.66
C LEU A 23 15.53 -32.95 17.39
N SER A 24 16.76 -32.78 16.88
CA SER A 24 17.26 -31.45 16.51
C SER A 24 16.60 -30.95 15.22
N CYS A 25 15.71 -29.97 15.37
CA CYS A 25 15.37 -28.91 14.41
C CYS A 25 15.13 -29.30 12.93
N GLY A 26 14.50 -30.45 12.67
CA GLY A 26 14.15 -30.87 11.30
C GLY A 26 12.68 -30.68 10.98
N GLN A 27 11.81 -31.46 11.63
CA GLN A 27 10.37 -31.37 11.47
C GLN A 27 9.67 -31.77 12.77
N ASN A 28 8.68 -30.99 13.16
CA ASN A 28 7.85 -31.27 14.31
C ASN A 28 6.97 -32.47 13.96
N ILE A 29 7.09 -33.62 14.63
CA ILE A 29 6.30 -34.84 14.35
C ILE A 29 4.77 -34.60 14.40
N LEU A 30 4.35 -33.48 15.00
CA LEU A 30 2.96 -33.04 15.03
C LEU A 30 2.50 -32.34 13.74
N SER A 31 3.39 -32.02 12.80
CA SER A 31 3.02 -31.36 11.53
C SER A 31 2.17 -32.25 10.64
N GLU A 32 2.40 -33.57 10.64
CA GLU A 32 1.58 -34.53 9.88
C GLU A 32 0.16 -34.69 10.43
N PHE A 33 -0.07 -34.30 11.69
CA PHE A 33 -1.40 -34.30 12.31
C PHE A 33 -2.08 -32.93 12.30
N ALA A 34 -1.38 -31.88 11.86
CA ALA A 34 -1.94 -30.54 11.77
C ALA A 34 -2.80 -30.42 10.51
N LYS A 35 -4.08 -30.05 10.67
CA LYS A 35 -4.91 -29.66 9.53
C LYS A 35 -4.46 -28.29 9.02
N ASP A 36 -3.80 -28.29 7.87
CA ASP A 36 -3.28 -27.10 7.19
C ASP A 36 -4.31 -26.44 6.25
N ASP A 37 -5.44 -27.10 6.01
CA ASP A 37 -6.52 -26.68 5.10
C ASP A 37 -7.65 -25.88 5.76
N THR A 38 -7.61 -25.69 7.08
CA THR A 38 -8.61 -24.86 7.77
C THR A 38 -8.37 -23.38 7.51
N ASP A 39 -9.42 -22.56 7.48
CA ASP A 39 -9.30 -21.10 7.30
C ASP A 39 -8.28 -20.45 8.26
N ALA A 40 -8.24 -20.90 9.52
CA ALA A 40 -7.30 -20.40 10.51
C ALA A 40 -5.84 -20.82 10.23
N ALA A 41 -5.63 -22.04 9.72
CA ALA A 41 -4.31 -22.51 9.32
C ALA A 41 -3.82 -21.77 8.07
N LEU A 42 -4.69 -21.58 7.08
CA LEU A 42 -4.43 -20.77 5.89
C LEU A 42 -4.11 -19.33 6.28
N PHE A 43 -4.81 -18.75 7.25
CA PHE A 43 -4.59 -17.37 7.69
C PHE A 43 -3.24 -17.20 8.36
N LYS A 44 -2.85 -18.17 9.19
CA LYS A 44 -1.50 -18.21 9.76
C LYS A 44 -0.43 -18.35 8.67
N ALA A 45 -0.63 -19.23 7.70
CA ALA A 45 0.30 -19.42 6.58
C ALA A 45 0.44 -18.13 5.74
N ALA A 46 -0.68 -17.46 5.44
CA ALA A 46 -0.68 -16.20 4.71
C ALA A 46 0.14 -15.13 5.42
N ARG A 47 0.02 -15.02 6.76
CA ARG A 47 0.83 -14.08 7.56
C ARG A 47 2.32 -14.40 7.53
N ILE A 48 2.70 -15.68 7.47
CA ILE A 48 4.11 -16.08 7.33
C ILE A 48 4.64 -15.60 5.98
N HIS A 49 3.90 -15.83 4.89
CA HIS A 49 4.28 -15.37 3.56
C HIS A 49 4.37 -13.84 3.47
N ILE A 50 3.41 -13.10 4.06
CA ILE A 50 3.47 -11.63 4.17
C ILE A 50 4.75 -11.16 4.87
N ASN A 51 5.12 -11.78 5.99
CA ASN A 51 6.32 -11.41 6.74
C ASN A 51 7.62 -11.73 5.96
N SER A 52 7.56 -12.65 5.01
CA SER A 52 8.66 -13.00 4.09
C SER A 52 8.60 -12.24 2.77
N SER A 53 7.65 -11.31 2.61
CA SER A 53 7.37 -10.59 1.35
C SER A 53 7.01 -11.50 0.16
N GLU A 54 6.51 -12.71 0.42
CA GLU A 54 6.03 -13.67 -0.57
C GLU A 54 4.55 -13.42 -0.90
N TRP A 55 4.27 -12.28 -1.55
CA TRP A 55 2.91 -11.76 -1.71
C TRP A 55 1.96 -12.68 -2.48
N ASP A 56 2.45 -13.31 -3.55
CA ASP A 56 1.64 -14.22 -4.37
C ASP A 56 1.21 -15.46 -3.59
N ASP A 57 2.12 -16.03 -2.79
CA ASP A 57 1.81 -17.17 -1.94
C ASP A 57 0.83 -16.78 -0.83
N ALA A 58 0.99 -15.60 -0.23
CA ALA A 58 0.04 -15.07 0.73
C ALA A 58 -1.38 -14.93 0.13
N ILE A 59 -1.50 -14.32 -1.05
CA ILE A 59 -2.77 -14.11 -1.76
C ILE A 59 -3.39 -15.46 -2.15
N SER A 60 -2.59 -16.44 -2.54
CA SER A 60 -3.04 -17.81 -2.81
C SER A 60 -3.66 -18.47 -1.56
N LYS A 61 -3.07 -18.26 -0.38
CA LYS A 61 -3.67 -18.75 0.89
C LYS A 61 -5.00 -18.08 1.19
N PHE A 62 -5.12 -16.76 1.01
CA PHE A 62 -6.41 -16.06 1.17
C PHE A 62 -7.47 -16.54 0.19
N SER A 63 -7.10 -16.78 -1.08
CA SER A 63 -8.00 -17.28 -2.12
C SER A 63 -8.56 -18.68 -1.82
N SER A 64 -7.91 -19.42 -0.93
CA SER A 64 -8.33 -20.76 -0.49
C SER A 64 -9.26 -20.72 0.74
N MET A 65 -9.45 -19.57 1.38
CA MET A 65 -10.32 -19.43 2.56
C MET A 65 -11.79 -19.31 2.18
N SER A 66 -12.67 -19.63 3.13
CA SER A 66 -14.09 -19.37 2.98
C SER A 66 -14.41 -17.87 2.94
N ALA A 67 -15.44 -17.50 2.17
CA ALA A 67 -15.90 -16.11 2.08
C ALA A 67 -16.30 -15.51 3.45
N ALA A 68 -16.89 -16.33 4.34
CA ALA A 68 -17.26 -15.91 5.68
C ALA A 68 -16.02 -15.58 6.54
N TYR A 69 -14.91 -16.27 6.34
CA TYR A 69 -13.67 -15.98 7.07
C TYR A 69 -12.96 -14.76 6.50
N LEU A 70 -12.92 -14.62 5.16
CA LEU A 70 -12.39 -13.42 4.49
C LEU A 70 -13.14 -12.13 4.87
N ALA A 71 -14.44 -12.23 5.14
CA ALA A 71 -15.26 -11.09 5.58
C ALA A 71 -14.98 -10.64 7.03
N LYS A 72 -14.21 -11.40 7.82
CA LYS A 72 -13.78 -10.94 9.14
C LYS A 72 -12.84 -9.76 9.00
N ARG A 73 -13.11 -8.69 9.75
CA ARG A 73 -12.37 -7.43 9.69
C ARG A 73 -10.85 -7.61 9.81
N GLU A 74 -10.40 -8.40 10.79
CA GLU A 74 -8.98 -8.70 11.00
C GLU A 74 -8.34 -9.45 9.82
N VAL A 75 -9.09 -10.31 9.15
CA VAL A 75 -8.62 -11.10 7.99
C VAL A 75 -8.57 -10.20 6.76
N ALA A 76 -9.59 -9.38 6.54
CA ALA A 76 -9.67 -8.42 5.45
C ALA A 76 -8.53 -7.40 5.48
N VAL A 77 -8.17 -6.87 6.65
CA VAL A 77 -7.02 -5.95 6.78
C VAL A 77 -5.71 -6.60 6.36
N VAL A 78 -5.45 -7.82 6.84
CA VAL A 78 -4.22 -8.54 6.48
C VAL A 78 -4.24 -8.96 5.01
N TYR A 79 -5.41 -9.33 4.47
CA TYR A 79 -5.55 -9.66 3.05
C TYR A 79 -5.28 -8.44 2.16
N ALA A 80 -5.85 -7.29 2.50
CA ALA A 80 -5.54 -6.02 1.83
C ALA A 80 -4.04 -5.70 1.91
N SER A 81 -3.39 -5.96 3.05
CA SER A 81 -1.95 -5.72 3.20
C SER A 81 -1.09 -6.59 2.27
N ALA A 82 -1.53 -7.81 1.92
CA ALA A 82 -0.83 -8.66 0.95
C ALA A 82 -0.83 -8.04 -0.46
N TYR A 83 -2.00 -7.55 -0.91
CA TYR A 83 -2.11 -6.82 -2.17
C TYR A 83 -1.36 -5.48 -2.13
N ALA A 84 -1.41 -4.76 -0.99
CA ALA A 84 -0.65 -3.52 -0.82
C ALA A 84 0.86 -3.78 -0.93
N GLY A 85 1.38 -4.85 -0.31
CA GLY A 85 2.76 -5.29 -0.45
C GLY A 85 3.14 -5.61 -1.89
N ARG A 86 2.27 -6.32 -2.64
CA ARG A 86 2.48 -6.61 -4.07
C ARG A 86 2.42 -5.38 -4.97
N CYS A 87 1.65 -4.37 -4.57
CA CYS A 87 1.68 -3.04 -5.18
C CYS A 87 3.00 -2.28 -4.92
N GLY A 88 3.82 -2.76 -3.97
CA GLY A 88 5.10 -2.17 -3.59
C GLY A 88 5.05 -1.34 -2.30
N LEU A 89 3.94 -1.36 -1.56
CA LEU A 89 3.87 -0.67 -0.27
C LEU A 89 4.75 -1.39 0.76
N ASP A 90 5.87 -0.76 1.09
CA ASP A 90 6.55 -0.96 2.36
C ASP A 90 6.06 0.13 3.34
N LEU A 91 5.13 -0.26 4.22
CA LEU A 91 4.49 0.66 5.15
C LEU A 91 5.51 1.34 6.08
N LEU A 92 6.52 0.60 6.55
CA LEU A 92 7.50 1.13 7.48
C LEU A 92 8.43 2.10 6.75
N ALA A 93 8.96 1.71 5.59
CA ALA A 93 9.83 2.58 4.80
C ALA A 93 9.09 3.84 4.33
N LEU A 94 7.82 3.74 3.95
CA LEU A 94 7.02 4.90 3.57
C LEU A 94 6.73 5.78 4.79
N ALA A 95 6.37 5.22 5.94
CA ALA A 95 6.16 5.99 7.16
C ALA A 95 7.43 6.71 7.63
N GLU A 96 8.59 6.06 7.55
CA GLU A 96 9.90 6.64 7.89
C GLU A 96 10.31 7.75 6.92
N SER A 97 10.10 7.55 5.62
CA SER A 97 10.39 8.58 4.61
C SER A 97 9.43 9.78 4.68
N MET A 98 8.25 9.59 5.28
CA MET A 98 7.29 10.64 5.61
C MET A 98 7.44 11.19 7.03
N ALA A 99 8.37 10.65 7.85
CA ALA A 99 8.56 11.08 9.22
C ALA A 99 9.17 12.49 9.25
N GLY A 100 8.31 13.49 9.49
CA GLY A 100 8.66 14.90 9.50
C GLY A 100 7.69 15.73 8.66
N THR A 101 8.23 16.66 7.88
CA THR A 101 7.47 17.49 6.94
C THR A 101 7.45 16.77 5.59
N LEU A 102 6.28 16.36 5.10
CA LEU A 102 6.16 15.81 3.75
C LEU A 102 6.76 16.76 2.69
N PRO A 103 7.38 16.23 1.61
CA PRO A 103 7.99 17.08 0.59
C PRO A 103 6.97 18.00 -0.09
N SER A 104 7.41 19.19 -0.51
CA SER A 104 6.59 20.20 -1.22
C SER A 104 6.14 19.78 -2.62
N LEU A 105 6.52 18.58 -3.07
CA LEU A 105 6.12 17.93 -4.31
C LEU A 105 5.80 16.47 -3.96
N LEU A 106 4.72 16.28 -3.20
CA LEU A 106 4.33 14.97 -2.65
C LEU A 106 4.28 13.88 -3.72
N PHE A 107 3.69 14.14 -4.88
CA PHE A 107 3.59 13.17 -5.96
C PHE A 107 4.95 12.84 -6.56
N LYS A 108 5.85 13.83 -6.69
CA LYS A 108 7.24 13.56 -7.11
C LYS A 108 7.94 12.62 -6.13
N PHE A 109 7.79 12.91 -4.84
CA PHE A 109 8.35 12.08 -3.78
C PHE A 109 7.79 10.65 -3.82
N LEU A 110 6.47 10.50 -3.90
CA LEU A 110 5.82 9.20 -3.99
C LEU A 110 6.28 8.46 -5.25
N MET A 111 6.25 9.10 -6.41
CA MET A 111 6.77 8.53 -7.67
C MET A 111 8.19 7.96 -7.50
N ALA A 112 9.09 8.70 -6.85
CA ALA A 112 10.45 8.27 -6.61
C ALA A 112 10.60 7.05 -5.66
N GLN A 113 9.59 6.77 -4.81
CA GLN A 113 9.57 5.57 -3.95
C GLN A 113 9.16 4.31 -4.71
N TYR A 114 8.37 4.42 -5.78
CA TYR A 114 7.76 3.29 -6.48
C TYR A 114 8.41 3.05 -7.85
N LYS A 115 9.69 2.66 -7.86
CA LYS A 115 10.46 2.45 -9.08
C LYS A 115 10.12 1.13 -9.78
N ASN A 116 10.23 1.11 -11.11
CA ASN A 116 10.04 -0.09 -11.93
C ASN A 116 8.69 -0.79 -11.68
N VAL A 117 7.64 0.01 -11.49
CA VAL A 117 6.27 -0.47 -11.28
C VAL A 117 5.48 -0.47 -12.58
N THR A 118 4.49 -1.35 -12.65
CA THR A 118 3.63 -1.51 -13.81
C THR A 118 2.17 -1.16 -13.47
N THR A 119 1.31 -1.12 -14.49
CA THR A 119 -0.14 -0.98 -14.27
C THR A 119 -0.72 -2.12 -13.43
N ALA A 120 -0.10 -3.31 -13.44
CA ALA A 120 -0.53 -4.44 -12.61
C ALA A 120 -0.30 -4.15 -11.12
N ASN A 121 0.81 -3.49 -10.75
CA ASN A 121 1.06 -3.07 -9.37
C ASN A 121 -0.01 -2.07 -8.90
N ARG A 122 -0.36 -1.08 -9.74
CA ARG A 122 -1.50 -0.19 -9.46
C ARG A 122 -2.80 -0.97 -9.24
N ASP A 123 -3.08 -1.97 -10.07
CA ASP A 123 -4.31 -2.75 -9.96
C ASP A 123 -4.35 -3.55 -8.64
N ASP A 124 -3.19 -4.01 -8.14
CA ASP A 124 -3.09 -4.59 -6.79
C ASP A 124 -3.43 -3.57 -5.69
N CYS A 125 -2.95 -2.32 -5.82
CA CYS A 125 -3.36 -1.26 -4.89
C CYS A 125 -4.88 -1.05 -4.89
N LYS A 126 -5.53 -1.10 -6.06
CA LYS A 126 -7.00 -0.99 -6.17
C LYS A 126 -7.72 -2.17 -5.52
N THR A 127 -7.18 -3.38 -5.65
CA THR A 127 -7.73 -4.55 -4.96
C THR A 127 -7.62 -4.41 -3.45
N ALA A 128 -6.46 -3.99 -2.93
CA ALA A 128 -6.28 -3.71 -1.51
C ALA A 128 -7.28 -2.65 -1.01
N GLU A 129 -7.47 -1.57 -1.79
CA GLU A 129 -8.39 -0.49 -1.44
C GLU A 129 -9.83 -1.01 -1.35
N THR A 130 -10.24 -1.80 -2.35
CA THR A 130 -11.57 -2.40 -2.41
C THR A 130 -11.83 -3.30 -1.19
N ILE A 131 -10.83 -4.08 -0.76
CA ILE A 131 -10.94 -4.93 0.42
C ILE A 131 -11.13 -4.08 1.69
N ILE A 132 -10.39 -2.98 1.87
CA ILE A 132 -10.59 -2.10 3.04
C ILE A 132 -11.94 -1.36 2.97
N LYS A 133 -12.36 -0.89 1.79
CA LYS A 133 -13.69 -0.26 1.60
C LYS A 133 -14.84 -1.24 1.89
N ALA A 134 -14.63 -2.53 1.68
CA ALA A 134 -15.61 -3.56 2.03
C ALA A 134 -15.79 -3.74 3.55
N ILE A 135 -14.79 -3.36 4.37
CA ILE A 135 -14.96 -3.28 5.84
C ILE A 135 -15.94 -2.15 6.17
N SER A 136 -15.69 -0.96 5.62
CA SER A 136 -16.59 0.19 5.68
C SER A 136 -16.15 1.24 4.66
N ALA A 137 -17.10 1.75 3.88
CA ALA A 137 -16.89 2.91 3.01
C ALA A 137 -16.73 4.22 3.80
N ASP A 138 -17.36 4.31 4.98
CA ASP A 138 -17.22 5.46 5.89
C ASP A 138 -15.95 5.31 6.73
N ALA A 139 -15.07 6.31 6.64
CA ALA A 139 -13.83 6.39 7.41
C ALA A 139 -14.07 6.54 8.91
N ALA A 140 -15.18 7.16 9.33
CA ALA A 140 -15.52 7.30 10.75
C ALA A 140 -15.88 5.95 11.41
N LEU A 141 -16.28 4.95 10.61
CA LEU A 141 -16.58 3.60 11.08
C LEU A 141 -15.37 2.65 10.97
N ARG A 142 -14.27 3.08 10.35
CA ARG A 142 -12.99 2.35 10.28
C ARG A 142 -12.18 2.56 11.57
N THR A 143 -11.39 1.56 11.95
CA THR A 143 -10.46 1.71 13.08
C THR A 143 -9.31 2.66 12.70
N VAL A 144 -8.54 3.11 13.69
CA VAL A 144 -7.36 3.95 13.45
C VAL A 144 -6.37 3.24 12.51
N ASP A 145 -6.08 1.97 12.77
CA ASP A 145 -5.15 1.17 11.96
C ASP A 145 -5.66 0.96 10.53
N GLU A 146 -6.97 0.77 10.33
CA GLU A 146 -7.57 0.64 8.99
C GLU A 146 -7.54 1.95 8.20
N ASN A 147 -7.78 3.07 8.87
CA ASN A 147 -7.67 4.39 8.25
C ASN A 147 -6.21 4.71 7.91
N LEU A 148 -5.27 4.35 8.79
CA LEU A 148 -3.85 4.53 8.53
C LEU A 148 -3.40 3.68 7.34
N LEU A 149 -3.77 2.39 7.32
CA LEU A 149 -3.47 1.51 6.19
C LEU A 149 -4.06 2.04 4.89
N MET A 150 -5.32 2.50 4.88
CA MET A 150 -5.93 3.09 3.69
C MET A 150 -5.18 4.34 3.22
N ALA A 151 -4.75 5.21 4.14
CA ALA A 151 -4.02 6.41 3.79
C ALA A 151 -2.69 6.08 3.09
N PHE A 152 -1.89 5.19 3.69
CA PHE A 152 -0.62 4.77 3.11
C PHE A 152 -0.78 3.99 1.81
N LEU A 153 -1.78 3.11 1.73
CA LEU A 153 -2.14 2.43 0.50
C LEU A 153 -2.53 3.42 -0.60
N SER A 154 -3.25 4.48 -0.25
CA SER A 154 -3.66 5.50 -1.20
C SER A 154 -2.46 6.29 -1.73
N PHE A 155 -1.48 6.61 -0.87
CA PHE A 155 -0.20 7.19 -1.31
C PHE A 155 0.60 6.22 -2.18
N ALA A 156 0.63 4.93 -1.84
CA ALA A 156 1.25 3.91 -2.66
C ALA A 156 0.61 3.85 -4.05
N LYS A 157 -0.72 3.88 -4.10
CA LYS A 157 -1.47 3.89 -5.36
C LYS A 157 -1.12 5.10 -6.21
N ILE A 158 -1.04 6.29 -5.62
CA ILE A 158 -0.62 7.52 -6.33
C ILE A 158 0.79 7.35 -6.89
N GLY A 159 1.76 6.98 -6.05
CA GLY A 159 3.15 6.82 -6.45
C GLY A 159 3.33 5.77 -7.54
N ALA A 160 2.73 4.59 -7.35
CA ALA A 160 2.78 3.50 -8.32
C ALA A 160 2.09 3.87 -9.66
N THR A 161 0.96 4.58 -9.59
CA THR A 161 0.24 5.03 -10.79
C THR A 161 1.07 6.04 -11.57
N ILE A 162 1.65 7.04 -10.89
CA ILE A 162 2.42 8.09 -11.57
C ILE A 162 3.72 7.50 -12.10
N SER A 163 4.47 6.71 -11.32
CA SER A 163 5.73 6.13 -11.80
C SER A 163 5.54 5.19 -12.98
N ALA A 164 4.47 4.36 -12.98
CA ALA A 164 4.13 3.51 -14.11
C ALA A 164 3.82 4.27 -15.41
N HIS A 165 3.70 5.61 -15.36
CA HIS A 165 3.36 6.48 -16.48
C HIS A 165 4.44 7.50 -16.82
N ALA A 166 4.94 8.21 -15.81
CA ALA A 166 5.82 9.36 -15.93
C ALA A 166 7.31 9.02 -15.82
N ASP A 167 7.69 7.95 -15.14
CA ASP A 167 9.10 7.59 -14.86
C ASP A 167 9.35 6.14 -15.28
N LYS A 168 9.27 5.89 -16.59
CA LYS A 168 9.33 4.56 -17.21
C LYS A 168 10.70 4.22 -17.78
N ALA A 169 11.50 5.22 -18.17
CA ALA A 169 12.71 4.98 -18.94
C ALA A 169 13.95 4.76 -18.06
N ASP A 170 14.14 5.59 -17.02
CA ASP A 170 15.34 5.55 -16.18
C ASP A 170 15.08 5.35 -14.68
N PHE A 171 13.83 5.46 -14.23
CA PHE A 171 13.40 5.20 -12.84
C PHE A 171 14.13 6.12 -11.84
N ASP A 172 14.40 7.36 -12.23
CA ASP A 172 15.20 8.30 -11.47
C ASP A 172 14.37 9.15 -10.48
N GLY A 173 13.05 9.05 -10.51
CA GLY A 173 12.13 9.84 -9.71
C GLY A 173 11.80 11.21 -10.31
N ASN A 174 12.10 11.43 -11.59
CA ASN A 174 11.67 12.55 -12.41
C ASN A 174 10.79 12.09 -13.57
N PRO A 175 9.93 12.97 -14.11
CA PRO A 175 9.20 12.64 -15.33
C PRO A 175 10.16 12.53 -16.52
N ASP A 176 10.02 11.46 -17.30
CA ASP A 176 10.73 11.21 -18.54
C ASP A 176 10.51 12.34 -19.55
N GLY A 177 11.55 12.61 -20.36
CA GLY A 177 11.48 13.61 -21.42
C GLY A 177 10.32 13.36 -22.39
N GLY A 178 9.44 14.34 -22.54
CA GLY A 178 8.28 14.27 -23.44
C GLY A 178 7.00 13.72 -22.80
N TRP A 179 7.05 13.27 -21.55
CA TRP A 179 5.84 12.93 -20.80
C TRP A 179 4.99 14.17 -20.50
N ASN A 180 3.66 14.03 -20.60
CA ASN A 180 2.72 15.11 -20.35
C ASN A 180 1.44 14.61 -19.64
N ALA A 181 1.18 15.11 -18.43
CA ALA A 181 -0.02 14.78 -17.65
C ALA A 181 -1.33 15.16 -18.35
N CYS A 182 -1.31 16.14 -19.26
CA CYS A 182 -2.51 16.60 -19.97
C CYS A 182 -2.87 15.76 -21.18
N THR A 183 -2.00 14.86 -21.63
CA THR A 183 -2.26 14.05 -22.82
C THR A 183 -2.89 12.71 -22.42
N ASP A 184 -4.12 12.47 -22.89
CA ASP A 184 -4.85 11.24 -22.66
C ASP A 184 -4.45 10.14 -23.65
N ASP A 185 -3.32 9.50 -23.39
CA ASP A 185 -2.87 8.33 -24.14
C ASP A 185 -2.04 7.36 -23.29
N ALA A 186 -1.77 6.17 -23.83
CA ALA A 186 -1.02 5.10 -23.16
C ALA A 186 0.46 5.43 -22.90
N ALA A 187 1.08 6.27 -23.74
CA ALA A 187 2.48 6.66 -23.58
C ALA A 187 2.64 7.68 -22.44
N ASN A 188 1.68 8.57 -22.31
CA ASN A 188 1.58 9.62 -21.30
C ASN A 188 0.73 9.11 -20.12
N PHE A 189 -0.46 9.68 -19.95
CA PHE A 189 -1.26 9.47 -18.77
C PHE A 189 -2.73 9.19 -19.12
N PRO A 190 -3.14 7.92 -19.26
CA PRO A 190 -4.51 7.55 -19.57
C PRO A 190 -5.48 8.03 -18.50
N GLU A 191 -6.69 8.41 -18.91
CA GLU A 191 -7.73 8.90 -18.02
C GLU A 191 -8.04 7.93 -16.87
N ALA A 192 -8.03 6.61 -17.14
CA ALA A 192 -8.21 5.61 -16.10
C ALA A 192 -7.16 5.75 -14.97
N SER A 193 -5.90 6.02 -15.30
CA SER A 193 -4.82 6.23 -14.32
C SER A 193 -4.97 7.58 -13.59
N VAL A 194 -5.39 8.63 -14.29
CA VAL A 194 -5.68 9.94 -13.67
C VAL A 194 -6.73 9.79 -12.58
N ARG A 195 -7.83 9.10 -12.88
CA ARG A 195 -8.92 8.87 -11.91
C ARG A 195 -8.43 8.12 -10.67
N GLU A 196 -7.46 7.21 -10.81
CA GLU A 196 -6.87 6.52 -9.65
C GLU A 196 -6.00 7.43 -8.78
N VAL A 197 -5.30 8.41 -9.37
CA VAL A 197 -4.59 9.44 -8.58
C VAL A 197 -5.59 10.29 -7.80
N GLY A 198 -6.69 10.70 -8.44
CA GLY A 198 -7.76 11.44 -7.79
C GLY A 198 -8.36 10.68 -6.60
N THR A 199 -8.79 9.44 -6.80
CA THR A 199 -9.37 8.63 -5.71
C THR A 199 -8.35 8.34 -4.62
N GLY A 200 -7.08 8.11 -4.96
CA GLY A 200 -6.00 7.96 -4.00
C GLY A 200 -5.89 9.20 -3.10
N LEU A 201 -5.86 10.40 -3.68
CA LEU A 201 -5.74 11.63 -2.90
C LEU A 201 -6.98 11.85 -2.00
N ALA A 202 -8.19 11.67 -2.54
CA ALA A 202 -9.43 11.78 -1.77
C ALA A 202 -9.47 10.80 -0.58
N LEU A 203 -9.12 9.52 -0.81
CA LEU A 203 -9.12 8.50 0.23
C LEU A 203 -8.02 8.72 1.27
N ALA A 204 -6.84 9.20 0.87
CA ALA A 204 -5.79 9.58 1.78
C ALA A 204 -6.24 10.70 2.72
N LEU A 205 -6.83 11.77 2.16
CA LEU A 205 -7.35 12.91 2.92
C LEU A 205 -8.43 12.50 3.92
N ILE A 206 -9.45 11.78 3.45
CA ILE A 206 -10.57 11.34 4.29
C ILE A 206 -10.08 10.42 5.41
N SER A 207 -9.19 9.48 5.10
CA SER A 207 -8.71 8.51 6.09
C SER A 207 -7.77 9.16 7.12
N LEU A 208 -6.89 10.07 6.70
CA LEU A 208 -6.03 10.82 7.62
C LEU A 208 -6.84 11.79 8.49
N GLY A 209 -7.88 12.43 7.92
CA GLY A 209 -8.83 13.25 8.68
C GLY A 209 -9.53 12.46 9.79
N ALA A 210 -9.89 11.20 9.53
CA ALA A 210 -10.49 10.31 10.52
C ALA A 210 -9.52 9.85 11.63
N VAL A 211 -8.20 9.88 11.39
CA VAL A 211 -7.17 9.58 12.41
C VAL A 211 -6.91 10.79 13.32
N GLY A 212 -7.25 12.01 12.87
CA GLY A 212 -7.46 13.22 13.67
C GLY A 212 -6.67 13.35 14.98
N GLY A 213 -5.38 13.70 14.90
CA GLY A 213 -4.54 14.02 16.07
C GLY A 213 -3.98 12.82 16.84
N GLN A 214 -4.31 11.58 16.44
CA GLN A 214 -3.69 10.37 17.00
C GLN A 214 -2.39 9.97 16.29
N SER A 215 -2.05 10.65 15.20
CA SER A 215 -0.80 10.48 14.46
C SER A 215 -0.17 11.83 14.18
N THR A 216 1.15 11.91 14.29
CA THR A 216 1.95 13.08 13.90
C THR A 216 2.32 13.07 12.42
N ILE A 217 1.91 12.03 11.68
CA ILE A 217 2.28 11.84 10.28
C ILE A 217 1.52 12.87 9.43
N GLY A 218 2.25 13.79 8.79
CA GLY A 218 1.71 14.70 7.79
C GLY A 218 0.85 15.86 8.31
N SER A 219 0.92 16.23 9.61
CA SER A 219 0.05 17.25 10.20
C SER A 219 0.16 18.64 9.54
N GLY A 220 1.33 19.01 9.01
CA GLY A 220 1.51 20.27 8.28
C GLY A 220 0.93 20.25 6.85
N GLN A 221 0.95 19.08 6.20
CA GLN A 221 0.52 18.93 4.81
C GLN A 221 -0.92 18.52 4.66
N LEU A 222 -1.59 18.00 5.69
CA LEU A 222 -3.05 17.86 5.65
C LEU A 222 -3.72 19.21 5.43
N THR A 223 -3.17 20.28 6.03
CA THR A 223 -3.59 21.65 5.74
C THR A 223 -3.32 22.00 4.28
N SER A 224 -2.10 21.78 3.76
CA SER A 224 -1.78 22.06 2.35
C SER A 224 -2.63 21.27 1.35
N LEU A 225 -2.95 20.00 1.65
CA LEU A 225 -3.81 19.16 0.83
C LEU A 225 -5.28 19.64 0.90
N THR A 226 -5.73 20.09 2.06
CA THR A 226 -7.07 20.68 2.23
C THR A 226 -7.17 22.02 1.51
N ASP A 227 -6.13 22.85 1.60
CA ASP A 227 -6.03 24.14 0.92
C ASP A 227 -6.04 23.95 -0.60
N LEU A 228 -5.31 22.95 -1.12
CA LEU A 228 -5.38 22.57 -2.53
C LEU A 228 -6.82 22.25 -2.98
N CYS A 229 -7.57 21.48 -2.20
CA CYS A 229 -8.97 21.17 -2.52
C CYS A 229 -9.85 22.43 -2.53
N ASN A 230 -9.63 23.35 -1.57
CA ASN A 230 -10.31 24.63 -1.53
C ASN A 230 -9.98 25.50 -2.75
N ASP A 231 -8.71 25.56 -3.16
CA ASP A 231 -8.25 26.32 -4.33
C ASP A 231 -8.91 25.79 -5.62
N LEU A 232 -8.96 24.47 -5.81
CA LEU A 232 -9.65 23.86 -6.96
C LEU A 232 -11.15 24.15 -7.00
N SER A 233 -11.79 24.27 -5.84
CA SER A 233 -13.21 24.62 -5.74
C SER A 233 -13.47 26.06 -6.16
N GLY A 234 -12.45 26.94 -6.07
CA GLY A 234 -12.50 28.33 -6.48
C GLY A 234 -12.31 28.57 -7.99
N ILE A 235 -11.82 27.58 -8.74
CA ILE A 235 -11.64 27.67 -10.19
C ILE A 235 -12.99 27.45 -10.90
N ASN A 236 -13.26 28.15 -12.01
CA ASN A 236 -14.52 28.02 -12.77
C ASN A 236 -14.27 27.44 -14.18
N PRO A 237 -14.86 26.29 -14.56
CA PRO A 237 -15.72 25.43 -13.73
C PRO A 237 -14.94 24.80 -12.57
N ALA A 238 -15.65 24.46 -11.49
CA ALA A 238 -15.06 23.82 -10.31
C ALA A 238 -14.27 22.58 -10.72
N LEU A 239 -13.01 22.52 -10.28
CA LEU A 239 -12.09 21.40 -10.55
C LEU A 239 -11.93 20.49 -9.33
N ASP A 240 -12.63 20.78 -8.23
CA ASP A 240 -12.53 20.01 -6.98
C ASP A 240 -13.05 18.58 -7.14
N PHE A 241 -12.24 17.65 -6.66
CA PHE A 241 -12.41 16.21 -6.76
C PHE A 241 -12.18 15.52 -5.40
N CYS A 242 -11.79 16.26 -4.36
CA CYS A 242 -11.23 15.70 -3.12
C CYS A 242 -12.24 14.93 -2.26
N SER A 243 -13.54 15.07 -2.52
CA SER A 243 -14.59 14.31 -1.83
C SER A 243 -15.01 13.02 -2.55
N ILE A 244 -14.44 12.74 -3.72
CA ILE A 244 -14.90 11.64 -4.58
C ILE A 244 -13.97 10.43 -4.40
N THR A 245 -14.53 9.34 -3.90
CA THR A 245 -13.78 8.11 -3.60
C THR A 245 -13.97 6.99 -4.63
N GLU A 246 -14.72 7.26 -5.70
CA GLU A 246 -15.00 6.31 -6.77
C GLU A 246 -14.48 6.84 -8.11
N ALA A 247 -13.61 6.08 -8.78
CA ALA A 247 -12.94 6.54 -10.00
C ALA A 247 -13.94 6.81 -11.14
N ALA A 248 -15.03 6.03 -11.18
CA ALA A 248 -16.06 6.12 -12.21
C ALA A 248 -16.95 7.37 -12.08
N THR A 249 -16.96 8.06 -10.94
CA THR A 249 -17.84 9.21 -10.71
C THR A 249 -17.22 10.55 -11.10
N TYR A 250 -15.92 10.60 -11.42
CA TYR A 250 -15.32 11.84 -11.88
C TYR A 250 -15.89 12.30 -13.22
N ASP A 251 -16.23 13.57 -13.32
CA ASP A 251 -16.54 14.25 -14.58
C ASP A 251 -15.26 14.77 -15.27
N ALA A 252 -15.44 15.37 -16.44
CA ALA A 252 -14.33 15.88 -17.24
C ALA A 252 -13.56 17.03 -16.56
N ASN A 253 -14.24 17.89 -15.79
CA ASN A 253 -13.60 19.00 -15.10
C ASN A 253 -12.75 18.51 -13.93
N GLN A 254 -13.23 17.51 -13.19
CA GLN A 254 -12.48 16.87 -12.12
C GLN A 254 -11.25 16.13 -12.66
N VAL A 255 -11.38 15.40 -13.77
CA VAL A 255 -10.24 14.78 -14.45
C VAL A 255 -9.21 15.83 -14.88
N LYS A 256 -9.67 16.96 -15.44
CA LYS A 256 -8.81 18.11 -15.78
C LYS A 256 -8.11 18.68 -14.55
N GLY A 257 -8.81 18.83 -13.43
CA GLY A 257 -8.24 19.24 -12.14
C GLY A 257 -7.11 18.32 -11.69
N ILE A 258 -7.35 17.01 -11.69
CA ILE A 258 -6.34 16.01 -11.30
C ILE A 258 -5.11 16.10 -12.20
N ARG A 259 -5.28 16.14 -13.54
CA ARG A 259 -4.14 16.26 -14.48
C ARG A 259 -3.32 17.53 -14.23
N SER A 260 -4.00 18.65 -13.99
CA SER A 260 -3.38 19.96 -13.76
C SER A 260 -2.51 19.96 -12.50
N ILE A 261 -3.01 19.36 -11.42
CA ILE A 261 -2.25 19.21 -10.16
C ILE A 261 -1.07 18.29 -10.33
N VAL A 262 -1.25 17.16 -11.04
CA VAL A 262 -0.15 16.21 -11.23
C VAL A 262 1.05 16.88 -11.87
N GLN A 263 0.85 17.73 -12.89
CA GLN A 263 1.98 18.41 -13.53
C GLN A 263 2.50 19.66 -12.78
N ALA A 264 1.73 20.23 -11.84
CA ALA A 264 2.10 21.48 -11.19
C ALA A 264 3.46 21.39 -10.47
N ASN A 265 4.18 22.51 -10.40
CA ASN A 265 5.44 22.65 -9.65
C ASN A 265 5.26 23.23 -8.24
N GLU A 266 4.06 23.02 -7.68
CA GLU A 266 3.69 23.45 -6.34
C GLU A 266 2.78 22.41 -5.69
N TRP A 267 2.56 22.60 -4.39
CA TRP A 267 1.70 21.76 -3.54
C TRP A 267 2.12 20.30 -3.47
N VAL A 268 1.55 19.51 -4.37
CA VAL A 268 1.67 18.05 -4.39
C VAL A 268 2.14 17.55 -5.74
N GLY A 269 2.26 18.40 -6.76
CA GLY A 269 2.55 17.95 -8.12
C GLY A 269 3.93 17.34 -8.30
N ILE A 270 4.25 17.00 -9.55
CA ILE A 270 5.55 16.41 -9.92
C ILE A 270 6.53 17.43 -10.51
N GLY A 271 6.06 18.65 -10.80
CA GLY A 271 6.87 19.73 -11.33
C GLY A 271 7.24 19.61 -12.82
N SER A 272 6.41 18.96 -13.63
CA SER A 272 6.61 18.96 -15.10
C SER A 272 6.18 20.27 -15.77
N CYS A 273 5.31 21.05 -15.13
CA CYS A 273 4.94 22.40 -15.51
C CYS A 273 5.56 23.42 -14.54
N ASN A 274 6.53 24.21 -15.03
CA ASN A 274 7.28 25.19 -14.24
C ASN A 274 6.48 26.49 -13.95
N ASN A 275 5.27 26.37 -13.40
CA ASN A 275 4.42 27.51 -13.06
C ASN A 275 3.44 27.17 -11.91
N THR A 276 2.63 28.15 -11.50
CA THR A 276 1.51 27.96 -10.56
C THR A 276 0.39 27.12 -11.18
N LEU A 277 -0.47 26.53 -10.34
CA LEU A 277 -1.59 25.68 -10.76
C LEU A 277 -2.49 26.38 -11.79
N ASP A 278 -2.81 27.66 -11.61
CA ASP A 278 -3.62 28.47 -12.53
C ASP A 278 -3.02 28.52 -13.95
N ASN A 279 -1.70 28.48 -14.06
CA ASN A 279 -0.98 28.52 -15.33
C ASN A 279 -0.64 27.10 -15.86
N CYS A 280 -0.83 26.08 -15.03
CA CYS A 280 -0.63 24.68 -15.34
C CYS A 280 -1.96 23.93 -15.53
N LEU A 281 -3.03 24.64 -15.87
CA LEU A 281 -4.31 24.00 -16.18
C LEU A 281 -4.21 23.23 -17.50
N CYS A 282 -4.52 21.94 -17.47
CA CYS A 282 -4.67 21.14 -18.67
C CYS A 282 -5.84 21.68 -19.52
N PRO A 283 -5.74 21.64 -20.87
CA PRO A 283 -6.82 22.08 -21.75
C PRO A 283 -8.12 21.34 -21.46
#